data_AF-A0A547MYF2-F1
#
_entry.id   AF-A0A547MYF2-F1
#
_cell.length_a   1.000
_cell.length_b   1.000
_cell.length_c   1.000
_cell.angle_alpha   90.00
_cell.angle_beta   90.00
_cell.angle_gamma   90.00
#
_symmetry.space_group_name_H-M   'P 1'
#
loop_
_entity.id
_entity.type
_entity.pdbx_description
1 polymer ?
#
loop_
_entity_poly.entity_id
_entity_poly.type
_entity_poly.pdbx_seq_one_letter_code
_entity_poly.pdbx_strand_id
1 'polypeptide(L)'
;MKKFLLVGVGVAMLAASACSKAPECTQEIAAKKAQEMTAALQEAITKDPSKAADLTAKVQAVTTKYQGATTLDEACKAYDELTAAIKG
;
A
#
# COMPACT_ATOMS: atom_id res chain seq x y z
N MET A 1 12.86 27.15 -24.55
CA MET A 1 12.85 27.67 -23.15
C MET A 1 11.49 28.33 -22.95
N LYS A 2 10.58 27.99 -22.02
CA LYS A 2 10.62 27.32 -20.72
C LYS A 2 9.17 26.82 -20.45
N LYS A 3 9.06 25.61 -19.91
CA LYS A 3 8.15 25.25 -18.80
C LYS A 3 6.66 25.06 -19.12
N PHE A 4 6.36 23.83 -19.51
CA PHE A 4 5.23 23.07 -18.95
C PHE A 4 5.21 23.21 -17.42
N LEU A 5 4.31 24.01 -16.86
CA LEU A 5 3.97 24.01 -15.43
C LEU A 5 2.49 24.39 -15.24
N LEU A 6 1.62 23.70 -15.97
CA LEU A 6 0.23 23.50 -15.58
C LEU A 6 0.00 21.99 -15.58
N VAL A 7 -0.83 21.53 -14.65
CA VAL A 7 -1.17 20.13 -14.32
C VAL A 7 -0.28 19.54 -13.23
N GLY A 8 -0.86 19.41 -12.03
CA GLY A 8 -0.24 18.68 -10.93
C GLY A 8 -0.45 19.26 -9.53
N VAL A 9 -1.50 20.06 -9.30
CA VAL A 9 -1.99 20.26 -7.94
C VAL A 9 -2.53 18.92 -7.46
N GLY A 10 -1.86 18.33 -6.47
CA GLY A 10 -2.53 17.48 -5.51
C GLY A 10 -2.08 16.03 -5.36
N VAL A 11 -0.78 15.71 -5.37
CA VAL A 11 -0.22 14.60 -4.54
C VAL A 11 1.29 14.82 -4.31
N ALA A 12 1.69 15.96 -3.74
CA ALA A 12 3.12 16.20 -3.42
C ALA A 12 3.37 16.75 -2.02
N MET A 13 2.33 16.88 -1.17
CA MET A 13 2.43 17.50 0.16
C MET A 13 2.12 16.53 1.30
N LEU A 14 2.62 15.30 1.24
CA LEU A 14 2.69 14.41 2.41
C LEU A 14 4.11 13.85 2.65
N ALA A 15 5.11 14.27 1.87
CA ALA A 15 6.47 13.75 1.96
C ALA A 15 7.44 14.62 2.79
N ALA A 16 7.00 15.69 3.43
CA ALA A 16 7.91 16.69 4.00
C ALA A 16 7.84 16.85 5.53
N SER A 17 7.15 15.99 6.27
CA SER A 17 7.09 16.13 7.74
C SER A 17 7.03 14.81 8.50
N ALA A 18 7.88 13.84 8.18
CA ALA A 18 8.27 12.83 9.16
C ALA A 18 9.51 12.05 8.72
N CYS A 19 10.32 11.72 9.72
CA CYS A 19 11.26 10.60 9.76
C CYS A 19 12.66 10.82 9.15
N SER A 20 13.45 11.60 9.89
CA SER A 20 14.86 11.25 10.10
C SER A 20 14.94 9.97 10.94
N LYS A 21 15.73 8.97 10.47
CA LYS A 21 16.10 7.68 11.09
C LYS A 21 15.05 6.53 11.07
N ALA A 22 15.11 5.67 10.05
CA ALA A 22 15.16 4.20 10.12
C ALA A 22 14.98 3.56 8.71
N PRO A 23 15.80 2.57 8.29
CA PRO A 23 15.87 2.11 6.89
C PRO A 23 15.06 0.84 6.53
N GLU A 24 13.86 0.60 7.09
CA GLU A 24 13.14 -0.67 6.82
C GLU A 24 11.81 -0.50 6.06
N CYS A 25 11.12 0.65 6.21
CA CYS A 25 10.09 1.03 5.25
C CYS A 25 10.08 2.52 4.87
N THR A 26 10.78 2.83 3.79
CA THR A 26 10.72 4.14 3.15
C THR A 26 9.39 4.31 2.41
N GLN A 27 8.97 5.56 2.15
CA GLN A 27 7.79 5.83 1.32
C GLN A 27 7.85 5.13 -0.05
N GLU A 28 9.06 5.00 -0.62
CA GLU A 28 9.27 4.29 -1.89
C GLU A 28 8.95 2.80 -1.78
N ILE A 29 9.38 2.14 -0.69
CA ILE A 29 9.06 0.73 -0.42
C ILE A 29 7.57 0.55 -0.14
N ALA A 30 6.96 1.44 0.66
CA ALA A 30 5.53 1.41 0.92
C ALA A 30 4.70 1.54 -0.38
N ALA A 31 5.10 2.46 -1.26
CA ALA A 31 4.47 2.62 -2.57
C ALA A 31 4.62 1.36 -3.44
N LYS A 32 5.82 0.76 -3.48
CA LYS A 32 6.04 -0.51 -4.17
C LYS A 32 5.17 -1.64 -3.61
N LYS A 33 5.09 -1.80 -2.29
CA LYS A 33 4.26 -2.84 -1.66
C LYS A 33 2.78 -2.65 -1.97
N ALA A 34 2.28 -1.42 -1.97
CA ALA A 34 0.91 -1.13 -2.38
C ALA A 34 0.65 -1.49 -3.86
N GLN A 35 1.61 -1.25 -4.75
CA GLN A 35 1.52 -1.67 -6.16
C GLN A 35 1.53 -3.19 -6.31
N GLU A 36 2.44 -3.89 -5.61
CA GLU A 36 2.51 -5.36 -5.65
C GLU A 36 1.26 -6.02 -5.08
N MET A 37 0.71 -5.47 -3.99
CA MET A 37 -0.57 -5.90 -3.41
C MET A 37 -1.70 -5.75 -4.43
N THR A 38 -1.79 -4.60 -5.10
CA THR A 38 -2.83 -4.32 -6.11
C THR A 38 -2.72 -5.26 -7.30
N ALA A 39 -1.50 -5.51 -7.78
CA ALA A 39 -1.24 -6.45 -8.87
C ALA A 39 -1.62 -7.88 -8.47
N ALA A 40 -1.22 -8.33 -7.27
CA ALA A 40 -1.59 -9.63 -6.74
C ALA A 40 -3.11 -9.77 -6.57
N LEU A 41 -3.78 -8.71 -6.12
CA LEU A 41 -5.23 -8.68 -5.95
C LEU A 41 -5.95 -8.81 -7.30
N GLN A 42 -5.53 -8.03 -8.30
CA GLN A 42 -6.07 -8.15 -9.66
C GLN A 42 -5.84 -9.54 -10.23
N GLU A 43 -4.64 -10.09 -10.07
CA GLU A 43 -4.32 -11.43 -10.56
C GLU A 43 -5.18 -12.50 -9.87
N ALA A 44 -5.32 -12.44 -8.55
CA ALA A 44 -6.13 -13.37 -7.77
C ALA A 44 -7.62 -13.30 -8.14
N ILE A 45 -8.20 -12.10 -8.28
CA ILE A 45 -9.61 -11.92 -8.68
C ILE A 45 -9.81 -12.34 -10.14
N THR A 46 -8.85 -12.05 -11.02
CA THR A 46 -8.95 -12.45 -12.44
C THR A 46 -8.88 -13.97 -12.61
N LYS A 47 -8.05 -14.65 -11.80
CA LYS A 47 -7.95 -16.11 -11.78
C LYS A 47 -9.16 -16.75 -11.10
N ASP A 48 -9.65 -16.15 -10.03
CA ASP A 48 -10.75 -16.66 -9.23
C ASP A 48 -11.61 -15.51 -8.67
N PRO A 49 -12.67 -15.10 -9.40
CA PRO A 49 -13.52 -13.98 -8.97
C PRO A 49 -14.31 -14.30 -7.70
N SER A 50 -14.43 -15.57 -7.30
CA SER A 50 -15.07 -15.95 -6.04
C SER A 50 -14.24 -15.53 -4.82
N LYS A 51 -12.92 -15.38 -4.99
CA LYS A 51 -12.04 -14.89 -3.92
C LYS A 51 -12.24 -13.42 -3.60
N ALA A 52 -12.94 -12.62 -4.40
CA ALA A 52 -13.17 -11.21 -4.11
C ALA A 52 -13.78 -10.97 -2.70
N ALA A 53 -14.70 -11.84 -2.27
CA ALA A 53 -15.29 -11.77 -0.93
C ALA A 53 -14.26 -12.11 0.17
N ASP A 54 -13.46 -13.16 -0.02
CA ASP A 54 -12.40 -13.57 0.91
C ASP A 54 -11.28 -12.53 1.01
N LEU A 55 -10.89 -11.96 -0.12
CA LEU A 55 -9.90 -10.88 -0.22
C LEU A 55 -10.40 -9.63 0.50
N THR A 56 -11.69 -9.28 0.36
CA THR A 56 -12.31 -8.17 1.10
C THR A 56 -12.27 -8.42 2.61
N ALA A 57 -12.54 -9.64 3.05
CA ALA A 57 -12.45 -10.02 4.46
C ALA A 57 -11.01 -9.94 4.98
N LYS A 58 -10.01 -10.38 4.19
CA LYS A 58 -8.58 -10.26 4.52
C LYS A 58 -8.13 -8.80 4.62
N VAL A 59 -8.57 -7.94 3.69
CA VAL A 59 -8.31 -6.49 3.75
C VAL A 59 -8.88 -5.92 5.05
N GLN A 60 -10.14 -6.20 5.39
CA GLN A 60 -10.73 -5.71 6.64
C GLN A 60 -10.01 -6.23 7.88
N ALA A 61 -9.61 -7.51 7.90
CA ALA A 61 -8.89 -8.12 9.01
C ALA A 61 -7.53 -7.44 9.23
N VAL A 62 -6.76 -7.21 8.15
CA VAL A 62 -5.48 -6.50 8.21
C VAL A 62 -5.71 -5.03 8.61
N THR A 63 -6.66 -4.32 8.00
CA THR A 63 -6.97 -2.93 8.38
C THR A 63 -7.37 -2.79 9.84
N THR A 64 -8.14 -3.75 10.38
CA THR A 64 -8.51 -3.75 11.80
C THR A 64 -7.31 -4.04 12.69
N LYS A 65 -6.48 -5.02 12.32
CA LYS A 65 -5.24 -5.37 13.05
C LYS A 65 -4.25 -4.21 13.12
N TYR A 66 -4.17 -3.40 12.07
CA TYR A 66 -3.29 -2.24 11.96
C TYR A 66 -4.01 -0.90 12.14
N GLN A 67 -5.24 -0.88 12.68
CA GLN A 67 -6.03 0.35 12.82
C GLN A 67 -5.37 1.39 13.75
N GLY A 68 -4.58 0.92 14.72
CA GLY A 68 -3.78 1.75 15.62
C GLY A 68 -2.35 2.02 15.13
N ALA A 69 -1.98 1.58 13.91
CA ALA A 69 -0.65 1.76 13.38
C ALA A 69 -0.36 3.25 13.18
N THR A 70 0.72 3.73 13.78
CA THR A 70 1.16 5.14 13.66
C THR A 70 2.50 5.26 12.94
N THR A 71 3.12 4.13 12.63
CA THR A 71 4.45 4.07 12.00
C THR A 71 4.37 3.55 10.56
N LEU A 72 5.29 4.02 9.70
CA LEU A 72 5.43 3.51 8.33
C LEU A 72 5.77 2.03 8.30
N ASP A 73 6.48 1.52 9.30
CA ASP A 73 6.90 0.12 9.39
C ASP A 73 5.68 -0.81 9.54
N GLU A 74 4.75 -0.44 10.39
CA GLU A 74 3.48 -1.15 10.57
C GLU A 74 2.62 -1.11 9.32
N ALA A 75 2.57 0.04 8.62
CA ALA A 75 1.86 0.15 7.35
C ALA A 75 2.45 -0.81 6.30
N CYS A 76 3.78 -0.95 6.26
CA CYS A 76 4.43 -1.86 5.32
C CYS A 76 4.25 -3.33 5.67
N LYS A 77 4.27 -3.67 6.96
CA LYS A 77 3.88 -5.00 7.44
C LYS A 77 2.43 -5.33 7.09
N ALA A 78 1.52 -4.35 7.18
CA ALA A 78 0.13 -4.53 6.75
C ALA A 78 0.04 -4.86 5.25
N TYR A 79 0.74 -4.11 4.40
CA TYR A 79 0.78 -4.39 2.96
C TYR A 79 1.42 -5.76 2.65
N ASP A 80 2.48 -6.16 3.35
CA ASP A 80 3.11 -7.47 3.19
C ASP A 80 2.19 -8.61 3.60
N GLU A 81 1.58 -8.53 4.78
CA GLU A 81 0.64 -9.55 5.26
C GLU A 81 -0.54 -9.69 4.31
N LEU A 82 -1.10 -8.57 3.84
CA LEU A 82 -2.20 -8.59 2.90
C LEU A 82 -1.77 -9.19 1.56
N THR A 83 -0.62 -8.78 1.02
CA THR A 83 -0.08 -9.34 -0.23
C THR A 83 0.18 -10.84 -0.12
N ALA A 84 0.76 -11.31 0.98
CA ALA A 84 0.97 -12.72 1.24
C ALA A 84 -0.36 -13.47 1.37
N ALA A 85 -1.36 -12.88 2.05
CA ALA A 85 -2.68 -13.47 2.19
C ALA A 85 -3.47 -13.54 0.87
N ILE A 86 -3.17 -12.66 -0.09
CA ILE A 86 -3.72 -12.65 -1.46
C ILE A 86 -3.02 -13.68 -2.35
N LYS A 87 -1.69 -13.80 -2.25
CA LYS A 87 -0.87 -14.72 -3.07
C LYS A 87 -0.89 -16.17 -2.59
N GLY A 88 -1.22 -16.40 -1.31
CA GLY A 88 -1.24 -17.72 -0.66
C GLY A 88 -2.46 -18.57 -0.92
#